data_AF-A0A839AEI4-F1
#
_entry.id   AF-A0A839AEI4-F1
#
_cell.length_a   1.000
_cell.length_b   1.000
_cell.length_c   1.000
_cell.angle_alpha   90.00
_cell.angle_beta   90.00
_cell.angle_gamma   90.00
#
_symmetry.space_group_name_H-M   'P 1'
#
loop_
_entity.id
_entity.type
_entity.pdbx_description
1 polymer ?
#
loop_
_entity_poly.entity_id
_entity_poly.type
_entity_poly.pdbx_seq_one_letter_code
_entity_poly.pdbx_strand_id
1 'polypeptide(L)' 'MRSRTMISLALALMVFPLIAGAGITTILVTPALYARAEFLFPAVGIVALILTPIVSWKLAPRMRLRFWRKQ' A
#
# COMPACT_ATOMS: atom_id res chain seq x y z
N MET A 1 8.96 3.94 22.07
CA MET A 1 8.07 3.62 20.94
C MET A 1 8.66 2.43 20.18
N ARG A 2 7.90 1.35 20.02
CA ARG A 2 8.43 0.02 19.67
C ARG A 2 8.78 0.01 18.18
N SER A 3 10.05 -0.09 17.80
CA SER A 3 10.57 0.09 16.43
C SER A 3 9.75 -0.57 15.30
N ARG A 4 9.00 -1.64 15.59
CA ARG A 4 8.04 -2.27 14.67
C ARG A 4 6.94 -1.33 14.17
N THR A 5 6.38 -0.46 15.01
CA THR A 5 5.29 0.46 14.60
C THR A 5 5.82 1.59 13.71
N MET A 6 7.03 2.08 13.95
CA MET A 6 7.67 3.08 13.08
C MET A 6 8.00 2.49 11.71
N ILE A 7 8.55 1.26 11.67
CA ILE A 7 8.84 0.57 10.40
C ILE A 7 7.54 0.28 9.63
N SER A 8 6.48 -0.22 10.30
CA SER A 8 5.21 -0.45 9.62
C SER A 8 4.56 0.84 9.13
N LEU A 9 4.68 1.94 9.88
CA LEU A 9 4.12 3.24 9.48
C LEU A 9 4.87 3.82 8.27
N ALA A 10 6.21 3.77 8.28
CA ALA A 10 7.01 4.18 7.13
C ALA A 10 6.67 3.37 5.88
N LEU A 11 6.45 2.05 6.03
CA LEU A 11 6.02 1.19 4.94
C LEU A 11 4.60 1.51 4.47
N ALA A 12 3.67 1.80 5.38
CA ALA A 12 2.31 2.18 5.01
C ALA A 12 2.30 3.44 4.13
N LEU A 13 3.14 4.43 4.46
CA LEU A 13 3.28 5.65 3.67
C LEU A 13 3.81 5.41 2.25
N MET A 14 4.68 4.41 2.06
CA MET A 14 5.17 4.03 0.72
C MET A 14 4.20 3.12 -0.04
N VAL A 15 3.57 2.17 0.64
CA VAL A 15 2.71 1.15 0.03
C VAL A 15 1.36 1.74 -0.41
N PHE A 16 0.80 2.69 0.36
CA PHE A 16 -0.47 3.32 0.03
C PHE A 16 -0.51 3.94 -1.38
N PRO A 17 0.41 4.85 -1.77
CA PRO A 17 0.40 5.44 -3.10
C PRO A 17 0.70 4.40 -4.20
N LEU A 18 1.44 3.32 -3.92
CA LEU A 18 1.69 2.25 -4.89
C LEU A 18 0.40 1.47 -5.21
N ILE A 19 -0.37 1.10 -4.18
CA ILE A 19 -1.64 0.39 -4.37
C ILE A 19 -2.67 1.29 -5.05
N ALA A 20 -2.81 2.53 -4.58
CA ALA A 20 -3.73 3.50 -5.17
C ALA A 20 -3.34 3.83 -6.62
N GLY A 21 -2.06 4.09 -6.88
CA GLY A 21 -1.54 4.40 -8.22
C GLY A 21 -1.73 3.25 -9.20
N ALA A 22 -1.49 2.00 -8.78
CA ALA A 22 -1.76 0.83 -9.62
C ALA A 22 -3.25 0.73 -9.97
N GLY A 23 -4.15 0.87 -8.99
CA GLY A 23 -5.59 0.82 -9.23
C GLY A 23 -6.08 1.92 -10.17
N ILE A 24 -5.62 3.16 -9.98
CA ILE A 24 -5.92 4.30 -10.86
C ILE A 24 -5.41 4.02 -12.28
N THR A 25 -4.18 3.53 -12.41
CA THR A 25 -3.59 3.18 -13.72
C THR A 25 -4.44 2.13 -14.43
N THR A 26 -4.89 1.08 -13.74
CA THR A 26 -5.75 0.05 -14.32
C THR A 26 -7.09 0.62 -14.81
N ILE A 27 -7.69 1.56 -14.06
CA ILE A 27 -8.92 2.25 -14.48
C ILE A 27 -8.70 3.08 -15.75
N LEU A 28 -7.58 3.80 -15.82
CA LEU A 28 -7.26 4.66 -16.96
C LEU A 28 -6.92 3.85 -18.23
N VAL A 29 -6.23 2.72 -18.07
CA VAL A 29 -5.85 1.86 -19.20
C VAL A 29 -7.05 1.10 -19.75
N THR A 30 -8.09 0.85 -18.94
CA THR A 30 -9.23 0.03 -19.35
C THR A 30 -10.45 0.92 -19.69
N PRO A 31 -10.83 1.07 -20.98
CA PRO A 31 -11.90 2.00 -21.38
C PRO A 31 -13.25 1.69 -20.72
N ALA A 32 -13.55 0.41 -20.46
CA ALA A 32 -14.78 0.00 -19.77
C ALA A 32 -14.84 0.44 -18.29
N LEU A 33 -13.68 0.57 -17.62
CA LEU A 33 -13.60 1.08 -16.26
C LEU A 33 -13.58 2.61 -16.24
N TYR A 34 -12.96 3.24 -17.23
CA TYR A 34 -12.91 4.70 -17.34
C TYR A 34 -14.30 5.35 -17.40
N ALA A 35 -15.28 4.69 -18.05
CA ALA A 35 -16.67 5.15 -18.08
C ALA A 35 -17.33 5.28 -16.70
N ARG A 36 -16.77 4.63 -15.67
CA ARG A 36 -17.25 4.67 -14.27
C ARG A 36 -16.20 5.28 -13.33
N ALA A 37 -15.25 6.04 -13.87
CA ALA A 37 -14.12 6.58 -13.13
C ALA A 37 -14.55 7.43 -11.92
N GLU A 38 -15.69 8.13 -12.00
CA GLU A 38 -16.22 8.93 -10.89
C GLU A 38 -16.47 8.11 -9.62
N PHE A 39 -16.87 6.85 -9.77
CA PHE A 39 -17.11 5.93 -8.64
C PHE A 39 -15.88 5.07 -8.33
N LEU A 40 -15.12 4.72 -9.36
CA LEU A 40 -13.97 3.82 -9.24
C LEU A 40 -12.77 4.48 -8.56
N PHE A 41 -12.53 5.78 -8.77
CA PHE A 41 -11.45 6.49 -8.07
C PHE A 41 -11.61 6.50 -6.55
N PRO A 42 -12.76 6.93 -5.96
CA PRO A 42 -12.94 6.86 -4.53
C PRO A 42 -12.95 5.41 -4.01
N ALA A 43 -13.51 4.46 -4.78
CA ALA A 43 -13.46 3.04 -4.42
C ALA A 43 -12.03 2.50 -4.31
N VAL A 44 -11.15 2.84 -5.26
CA VAL A 44 -9.72 2.48 -5.20
C VAL A 44 -9.04 3.09 -3.97
N GLY A 45 -9.37 4.34 -3.63
CA GLY A 45 -8.86 4.98 -2.42
C GLY A 45 -9.23 4.21 -1.14
N ILE A 46 -10.49 3.81 -1.01
CA ILE A 46 -10.98 3.02 0.14
C ILE A 46 -10.30 1.64 0.18
N VAL A 47 -10.21 0.97 -0.96
CA VAL A 47 -9.56 -0.35 -1.08
C VAL A 47 -8.08 -0.26 -0.73
N ALA A 48 -7.37 0.77 -1.22
CA ALA A 48 -5.97 1.03 -0.89
C ALA A 48 -5.78 1.34 0.60
N LEU A 49 -6.69 2.11 1.20
CA LEU A 49 -6.64 2.44 2.63
C LEU A 49 -6.78 1.19 3.50
N ILE A 50 -7.63 0.23 3.11
CA ILE A 50 -7.82 -1.04 3.85
C ILE A 50 -6.64 -1.98 3.61
N LEU A 51 -6.14 -2.09 2.37
CA LEU A 51 -5.03 -2.98 2.03
C LEU A 51 -3.70 -2.52 2.64
N THR A 52 -3.46 -1.22 2.73
CA THR A 52 -2.19 -0.66 3.21
C THR A 52 -1.78 -1.14 4.61
N PRO A 53 -2.61 -1.04 5.67
CA PRO A 53 -2.25 -1.55 6.99
C PRO A 53 -2.03 -3.07 6.96
N ILE A 54 -2.82 -3.82 6.19
CA ILE A 54 -2.67 -5.28 6.07
C ILE A 54 -1.32 -5.65 5.44
N VAL A 55 -0.97 -5.01 4.32
CA VAL A 55 0.27 -5.26 3.60
C VAL A 55 1.48 -4.80 4.42
N SER A 56 1.44 -3.58 4.98
CA SER A 56 2.54 -3.04 5.79
C SER A 56 2.82 -3.87 7.04
N TRP A 57 1.79 -4.41 7.70
CA TRP A 57 1.96 -5.26 8.88
C TRP A 57 2.55 -6.63 8.54
N LYS A 58 2.19 -7.22 7.39
CA LYS A 58 2.83 -8.45 6.88
C LYS A 58 4.27 -8.23 6.43
N LEU A 59 4.59 -7.05 5.90
CA LEU A 59 5.92 -6.73 5.38
C LEU A 59 6.90 -6.30 6.48
N ALA A 60 6.43 -5.61 7.53
CA ALA A 60 7.23 -5.16 8.67
C ALA A 60 8.12 -6.25 9.33
N PRO A 61 7.66 -7.49 9.60
CA PRO A 61 8.53 -8.54 10.16
C PRO A 61 9.59 -9.03 9.16
N ARG A 62 9.34 -8.96 7.85
CA ARG A 62 10.30 -9.38 6.81
C ARG A 62 11.44 -8.37 6.65
N MET A 63 11.16 -7.09 6.85
CA MET A 63 12.18 -6.02 6.81
C MET A 63 12.97 -5.87 8.10
N ARG A 64 12.55 -6.54 9.18
CA ARG A 64 13.35 -6.61 10.39
C ARG A 64 14.52 -7.55 10.12
N LEU A 65 15.59 -6.99 9.54
CA LEU A 65 16.85 -7.66 9.25
C LEU A 65 17.40 -8.27 10.54
N ARG A 66 17.05 -9.53 10.79
CA ARG A 66 17.67 -10.42 11.79
C ARG A 66 19.17 -10.61 11.50
N PHE A 67 19.64 -10.17 10.34
CA PHE A 67 21.00 -10.35 9.82
C PHE A 67 21.98 -9.19 10.09
N TRP A 68 21.55 -8.04 10.59
CA TRP A 68 22.45 -6.89 10.84
C TRP A 68 23.25 -6.97 12.15
N ARG A 69 23.26 -8.12 12.83
CA ARG A 69 24.09 -8.37 14.04
C ARG A 69 25.25 -9.32 13.74
N LYS A 70 25.92 -9.12 12.61
CA LYS A 70 27.23 -9.71 12.30
C LYS A 70 28.09 -8.68 11.56
N GLN A 71 28.69 -7.77 12.32
CA GLN A 71 30.12 -7.51 12.37
C GLN A 71 30.40 -6.52 13.51
#